data_AF-V3ZK12-F1
#
_entry.id   AF-V3ZK12-F1
#
_cell.length_a   1.000
_cell.length_b   1.000
_cell.length_c   1.000
_cell.angle_alpha   90.00
_cell.angle_beta   90.00
_cell.angle_gamma   90.00
#
_symmetry.space_group_name_H-M   'P 1'
#
loop_
_entity.id
_entity.type
_entity.pdbx_description
1 polymer ?
#
loop_
_entity_poly.entity_id
_entity_poly.type
_entity_poly.pdbx_seq_one_letter_code
_entity_poly.pdbx_strand_id
1 'polypeptide(L)'
;VCFQRKQWKTVRLFISSTFKDMNNEREYLVKTVVPALRQWCDERKLRLIECDLRWGVPKDADTRETLMACLSEIDRCREENVYPYFLCMLSERYGYVCDAMDVPEDIKGRYNWLPGMSVTALEIFTGAYWDRSPHALFMLRDGSFISDIKDDSIREYFTEQKPDSIDSLKTLKDKIKSTFPKNQVKEYKCQIKDQDDGKVILTGFEKFGNDIIKHFKGALTHHYPNDALGEEMTEVEILREEQKDFLLQRSGVLLGRDDAVNTIKDYIEDTSKNSKMLLLAGFPGAGKSSLMAYSAKMALQRPDYKVFYHFVGATPDSTNPYNILSRIYRECMPSEDNIPKDVEEMIRFAPTMFQTSTKTTLSKHYKKLVVFIDALNQMEEEANSAELSWLPKEMFPGLRIIVSTLEGKYLNALTKAKIKPQQLLVEPLKPEVRRQIVVEILQEFNKQLDEEQLSVLVAKEDSGRPLWLSIACEELRVYGDFKTLIDKIVSLPKDLAGLTTMVLDRIGKDYGEEFVRATLCVLETSRFGLMESEILELLALKPIDYNPSVPANNKTGKRISMAQVR
;
A
#
# COMPACT_ATOMS: atom_id res chain seq x y z
N VAL A 1 15.17 3.27 -30.78
CA VAL A 1 15.38 3.67 -29.37
C VAL A 1 14.49 2.79 -28.53
N CYS A 2 15.06 1.90 -27.71
CA CYS A 2 14.27 0.95 -26.93
C CYS A 2 13.79 1.69 -25.67
N PHE A 3 12.54 2.15 -25.69
CA PHE A 3 11.93 2.80 -24.53
C PHE A 3 11.77 1.75 -23.42
N GLN A 4 12.54 1.87 -22.35
CA GLN A 4 12.38 1.05 -21.16
C GLN A 4 10.98 1.32 -20.57
N ARG A 5 10.14 0.29 -20.56
CA ARG A 5 8.85 0.30 -19.86
C ARG A 5 9.07 0.71 -18.40
N LYS A 6 8.25 1.62 -17.87
CA LYS A 6 8.27 2.04 -16.46
C LYS A 6 8.17 0.81 -15.55
N GLN A 7 9.28 0.43 -14.93
CA GLN A 7 9.30 -0.55 -13.86
C GLN A 7 9.15 0.19 -12.54
N TRP A 8 8.42 -0.42 -11.59
CA TRP A 8 8.32 0.10 -10.24
C TRP A 8 9.72 0.25 -9.63
N LYS A 9 10.02 1.43 -9.09
CA LYS A 9 11.25 1.68 -8.32
C LYS A 9 10.91 2.04 -6.89
N THR A 10 11.65 1.50 -5.94
CA THR A 10 11.50 1.86 -4.53
C THR A 10 12.27 3.15 -4.25
N VAL A 11 11.66 4.03 -3.45
CA VAL A 11 12.28 5.24 -2.94
C VAL A 11 12.09 5.28 -1.43
N ARG A 12 13.18 5.48 -0.69
CA ARG A 12 13.16 5.53 0.78
C ARG A 12 13.33 6.95 1.29
N LEU A 13 12.43 7.36 2.18
CA LEU A 13 12.48 8.65 2.89
C LEU A 13 12.81 8.39 4.36
N PHE A 14 14.00 8.77 4.80
CA PHE A 14 14.42 8.66 6.19
C PHE A 14 13.92 9.86 7.01
N ILE A 15 13.24 9.60 8.13
CA ILE A 15 12.66 10.64 8.99
C ILE A 15 13.38 10.66 10.34
N SER A 16 14.27 11.63 10.51
CA SER A 16 15.03 11.89 11.73
C SER A 16 14.37 12.97 12.58
N SER A 17 14.19 12.71 13.87
CA SER A 17 13.85 13.74 14.87
C SER A 17 13.99 13.21 16.29
N THR A 18 13.94 14.10 17.26
CA THR A 18 13.86 13.76 18.68
C THR A 18 12.52 13.08 19.01
N PHE A 19 12.56 12.06 19.88
CA PHE A 19 11.39 11.21 20.17
C PHE A 19 10.30 11.88 21.00
N LYS A 20 10.65 12.78 21.91
CA LYS A 20 9.67 13.35 22.86
C LYS A 20 8.86 14.45 22.20
N ASP A 21 9.52 15.51 21.77
CA ASP A 21 8.90 16.80 21.47
C ASP A 21 8.31 16.92 20.05
N MET A 22 8.38 15.88 19.22
CA MET A 22 7.98 15.92 17.80
C MET A 22 6.77 15.03 17.45
N ASN A 23 6.03 14.56 18.46
CA ASN A 23 4.91 13.63 18.23
C ASN A 23 3.80 14.22 17.36
N ASN A 24 3.47 15.50 17.52
CA ASN A 24 2.42 16.17 16.76
C ASN A 24 2.79 16.33 15.27
N GLU A 25 4.02 16.73 14.97
CA GLU A 25 4.56 16.81 13.60
C GLU A 25 4.57 15.45 12.94
N ARG A 26 5.04 14.45 13.68
CA ARG A 26 5.08 13.06 13.27
C ARG A 26 3.67 12.56 12.95
N GLU A 27 2.68 12.83 13.80
CA GLU A 27 1.29 12.49 13.54
C GLU A 27 0.77 13.16 12.26
N TYR A 28 1.04 14.45 12.08
CA TYR A 28 0.71 15.18 10.86
C TYR A 28 1.41 14.62 9.61
N LEU A 29 2.67 14.20 9.72
CA LEU A 29 3.41 13.56 8.63
C LEU A 29 2.71 12.29 8.15
N VAL A 30 2.33 11.40 9.08
CA VAL A 30 1.72 10.10 8.75
C VAL A 30 0.30 10.27 8.22
N LYS A 31 -0.46 11.24 8.73
CA LYS A 31 -1.86 11.45 8.34
C LYS A 31 -2.02 12.28 7.07
N THR A 32 -1.09 13.18 6.77
CA THR A 32 -1.28 14.17 5.69
C THR A 32 -0.13 14.17 4.68
N VAL A 33 1.11 14.30 5.13
CA VAL A 33 2.25 14.55 4.23
C VAL A 33 2.70 13.30 3.47
N VAL A 34 2.92 12.19 4.18
CA VAL A 34 3.36 10.92 3.59
C VAL A 34 2.30 10.36 2.64
N PRO A 35 0.99 10.33 2.96
CA PRO A 35 -0.04 9.94 2.00
C PRO A 35 -0.02 10.76 0.72
N ALA A 36 0.10 12.09 0.82
CA ALA A 36 0.15 12.97 -0.34
C ALA A 36 1.43 12.78 -1.19
N LEU A 37 2.57 12.47 -0.56
CA LEU A 37 3.78 12.09 -1.28
C LEU A 37 3.66 10.73 -1.94
N ARG A 38 3.07 9.74 -1.25
CA ARG A 38 2.87 8.38 -1.77
C ARG A 38 1.99 8.38 -3.01
N GLN A 39 0.83 9.04 -2.95
CA GLN A 39 -0.07 9.20 -4.11
C GLN A 39 0.68 9.77 -5.33
N TRP A 40 1.45 10.84 -5.12
CA TRP A 40 2.23 11.46 -6.20
C TRP A 40 3.36 10.55 -6.74
N CYS A 41 3.94 9.72 -5.89
CA CYS A 41 4.95 8.73 -6.27
C CYS A 41 4.33 7.56 -7.06
N ASP A 42 3.16 7.08 -6.64
CA ASP A 42 2.45 5.97 -7.28
C ASP A 42 2.05 6.30 -8.73
N GLU A 43 1.59 7.53 -8.99
CA GLU A 43 1.36 8.08 -10.35
C GLU A 43 2.61 7.96 -11.27
N ARG A 44 3.80 7.88 -10.66
CA ARG A 44 5.10 7.84 -11.34
C ARG A 44 5.74 6.45 -11.29
N LYS A 45 5.02 5.42 -10.81
CA LYS A 45 5.54 4.07 -10.54
C LYS A 45 6.75 4.10 -9.59
N LEU A 46 6.73 5.00 -8.61
CA LEU A 46 7.69 5.07 -7.53
C LEU A 46 7.00 4.59 -6.25
N ARG A 47 7.52 3.52 -5.64
CA ARG A 47 7.04 3.02 -4.34
C ARG A 47 7.76 3.78 -3.23
N LEU A 48 7.05 4.70 -2.58
CA LEU A 48 7.59 5.44 -1.43
C LEU A 48 7.52 4.60 -0.15
N ILE A 49 8.66 4.41 0.50
CA ILE A 49 8.79 3.80 1.83
C ILE A 49 9.31 4.87 2.80
N GLU A 50 8.47 5.29 3.74
CA GLU A 50 8.86 6.14 4.85
C GLU A 50 9.53 5.32 5.95
N CYS A 51 10.78 5.66 6.25
CA CYS A 51 11.55 5.05 7.32
C CYS A 51 11.39 5.93 8.56
N ASP A 52 10.33 5.65 9.33
CA ASP A 52 9.99 6.32 10.57
C ASP A 52 10.13 5.36 11.76
N LEU A 53 11.24 5.51 12.49
CA LEU A 53 11.64 4.64 13.60
C LEU A 53 11.03 5.05 14.95
N ARG A 54 9.74 5.42 15.02
CA ARG A 54 9.05 5.70 16.31
C ARG A 54 9.09 4.52 17.26
N TRP A 55 9.03 3.33 16.69
CA TRP A 55 9.11 2.04 17.34
C TRP A 55 9.73 1.05 16.36
N GLY A 56 10.19 -0.10 16.88
CA GLY A 56 10.89 -1.12 16.10
C GLY A 56 12.25 -1.51 16.67
N VAL A 57 12.68 -0.83 17.75
CA VAL A 57 13.81 -1.27 18.59
C VAL A 57 13.22 -2.02 19.81
N PRO A 58 13.66 -3.26 20.09
CA PRO A 58 13.22 -4.03 21.25
C PRO A 58 13.38 -3.28 22.59
N LYS A 59 12.54 -3.59 23.59
CA LYS A 59 12.58 -2.92 24.91
C LYS A 59 13.88 -3.18 25.68
N ASP A 60 14.49 -4.33 25.42
CA ASP A 60 15.75 -4.84 25.96
C ASP A 60 16.94 -4.58 25.03
N ALA A 61 16.75 -3.76 23.99
CA ALA A 61 17.80 -3.51 23.02
C ALA A 61 19.00 -2.81 23.66
N ASP A 62 20.19 -3.28 23.31
CA ASP A 62 21.41 -2.63 23.75
C ASP A 62 21.72 -1.35 22.94
N THR A 63 22.78 -0.64 23.34
CA THR A 63 23.23 0.58 22.65
C THR A 63 23.59 0.30 21.19
N ARG A 64 24.13 -0.88 20.87
CA ARG A 64 24.49 -1.26 19.50
C ARG A 64 23.24 -1.44 18.66
N GLU A 65 22.27 -2.20 19.14
CA GLU A 65 21.00 -2.47 18.45
C GLU A 65 20.23 -1.19 18.18
N THR A 66 20.15 -0.31 19.18
CA THR A 66 19.51 1.02 19.04
C THR A 66 20.16 1.87 17.95
N LEU A 67 21.51 1.96 17.94
CA LEU A 67 22.23 2.74 16.94
C LEU A 67 22.14 2.12 15.55
N MET A 68 22.31 0.80 15.46
CA MET A 68 22.28 0.08 14.20
C MET A 68 20.90 0.15 13.53
N ALA A 69 19.81 0.13 14.30
CA ALA A 69 18.46 0.26 13.74
C ALA A 69 18.29 1.53 12.88
N CYS A 70 18.86 2.66 13.30
CA CYS A 70 18.84 3.90 12.53
C CYS A 70 19.90 3.91 11.42
N LEU A 71 21.13 3.54 11.75
CA LEU A 71 22.28 3.70 10.86
C LEU A 71 22.27 2.73 9.68
N SER A 72 21.85 1.47 9.89
CA SER A 72 21.72 0.51 8.79
C SER A 72 20.66 0.93 7.79
N GLU A 73 19.61 1.63 8.24
CA GLU A 73 18.56 2.11 7.34
C GLU A 73 19.03 3.33 6.53
N ILE A 74 19.84 4.21 7.12
CA ILE A 74 20.52 5.28 6.36
C ILE A 74 21.45 4.66 5.30
N ASP A 75 22.20 3.62 5.64
CA ASP A 75 23.05 2.89 4.69
C ASP A 75 22.20 2.26 3.57
N ARG A 76 21.08 1.61 3.89
CA ARG A 76 20.15 1.07 2.89
C ARG A 76 19.57 2.17 1.98
N CYS A 77 19.26 3.33 2.53
CA CYS A 77 18.81 4.48 1.74
C CYS A 77 19.89 4.94 0.74
N ARG A 78 21.18 4.85 1.10
CA ARG A 78 22.32 5.11 0.22
C ARG A 78 22.57 4.02 -0.82
N GLU A 79 22.26 2.77 -0.50
CA GLU A 79 22.38 1.66 -1.46
C GLU A 79 21.30 1.73 -2.55
N GLU A 80 20.07 2.07 -2.16
CA GLU A 80 18.92 2.14 -3.07
C GLU A 80 18.81 3.48 -3.82
N ASN A 81 19.42 4.56 -3.30
CA ASN A 81 19.40 5.91 -3.89
C ASN A 81 20.80 6.51 -3.95
N VAL A 82 21.09 7.36 -4.94
CA VAL A 82 22.40 8.07 -5.03
C VAL A 82 22.68 8.88 -3.75
N TYR A 83 21.64 9.47 -3.16
CA TYR A 83 21.65 10.07 -1.83
C TYR A 83 20.35 9.73 -1.08
N PRO A 84 20.37 9.57 0.25
CA PRO A 84 19.16 9.43 1.04
C PRO A 84 18.25 10.64 0.89
N TYR A 85 16.96 10.40 0.62
CA TYR A 85 15.94 11.42 0.88
C TYR A 85 15.80 11.53 2.40
N PHE A 86 16.25 12.64 2.96
CA PHE A 86 16.44 12.78 4.40
C PHE A 86 15.61 13.95 4.93
N LEU A 87 14.63 13.66 5.77
CA LEU A 87 13.84 14.67 6.49
C LEU A 87 14.30 14.71 7.94
N CYS A 88 14.73 15.88 8.40
CA CYS A 88 15.05 16.12 9.80
C CYS A 88 14.12 17.16 10.41
N MET A 89 13.60 16.89 11.60
CA MET A 89 12.82 17.84 12.39
C MET A 89 13.53 18.12 13.72
N LEU A 90 13.77 19.39 14.03
CA LEU A 90 14.43 19.83 15.27
C LEU A 90 13.70 20.99 15.92
N SER A 91 13.72 21.04 17.25
CA SER A 91 13.20 22.13 18.07
C SER A 91 14.14 22.34 19.25
N GLU A 92 13.64 22.38 20.49
CA GLU A 92 14.41 22.74 21.68
C GLU A 92 15.00 21.55 22.44
N ARG A 93 15.09 20.37 21.81
CA ARG A 93 15.73 19.16 22.36
C ARG A 93 16.91 18.68 21.51
N TYR A 94 17.96 18.19 22.18
CA TYR A 94 19.12 17.61 21.48
C TYR A 94 18.95 16.14 21.13
N GLY A 95 18.18 15.42 21.96
CA GLY A 95 17.90 13.99 21.79
C GLY A 95 18.69 13.11 22.75
N TYR A 96 18.57 11.79 22.56
CA TYR A 96 19.25 10.80 23.39
C TYR A 96 20.74 10.74 23.06
N VAL A 97 21.60 10.81 24.08
CA VAL A 97 23.06 10.70 23.97
C VAL A 97 23.48 9.41 24.65
N CYS A 98 24.12 8.51 23.90
CA CYS A 98 24.64 7.25 24.43
C CYS A 98 25.88 7.47 25.31
N ASP A 99 26.09 6.61 26.30
CA ASP A 99 27.37 6.56 27.01
C ASP A 99 28.48 6.12 26.05
N ALA A 100 29.61 6.81 26.07
CA ALA A 100 30.74 6.51 25.20
C ALA A 100 31.35 5.13 25.42
N MET A 101 31.19 4.57 26.63
CA MET A 101 31.65 3.23 26.97
C MET A 101 30.79 2.13 26.34
N ASP A 102 29.51 2.43 26.07
CA ASP A 102 28.55 1.48 25.53
C ASP A 102 28.50 1.49 23.99
N VAL A 103 29.14 2.47 23.34
CA VAL A 103 29.21 2.54 21.87
C VAL A 103 30.34 1.65 21.35
N PRO A 104 30.06 0.65 20.51
CA PRO A 104 31.08 -0.21 19.91
C PRO A 104 32.08 0.54 19.03
N GLU A 105 33.36 0.15 19.06
CA GLU A 105 34.44 0.80 18.29
C GLU A 105 34.24 0.75 16.77
N ASP A 106 33.61 -0.31 16.24
CA ASP A 106 33.28 -0.41 14.82
C ASP A 106 32.24 0.65 14.40
N ILE A 107 31.26 0.95 15.26
CA ILE A 107 30.28 2.03 15.02
C ILE A 107 30.97 3.38 15.08
N LYS A 108 31.88 3.58 16.05
CA LYS A 108 32.67 4.82 16.16
C LYS A 108 33.45 5.12 14.88
N GLY A 109 34.20 4.13 14.40
CA GLY A 109 34.99 4.26 13.18
C GLY A 109 34.14 4.41 11.92
N ARG A 110 33.10 3.57 11.75
CA ARG A 110 32.30 3.54 10.51
C ARG A 110 31.46 4.81 10.32
N TYR A 111 30.87 5.34 11.39
CA TYR A 111 29.92 6.44 11.31
C TYR A 111 30.47 7.77 11.84
N ASN A 112 31.78 7.84 12.09
CA ASN A 112 32.46 9.01 12.65
C ASN A 112 31.77 9.53 13.92
N TRP A 113 31.33 8.61 14.79
CA TRP A 113 30.66 8.98 16.03
C TRP A 113 31.67 9.63 16.99
N LEU A 114 31.24 10.68 17.68
CA LEU A 114 32.03 11.39 18.69
C LEU A 114 31.31 11.38 20.05
N PRO A 115 32.06 11.33 21.16
CA PRO A 115 31.49 11.47 22.50
C PRO A 115 30.62 12.73 22.63
N GLY A 116 29.44 12.55 23.24
CA GLY A 116 28.46 13.62 23.43
C GLY A 116 27.51 13.83 22.25
N MET A 117 27.67 13.13 21.12
CA MET A 117 26.71 13.19 20.03
C MET A 117 25.40 12.49 20.39
N SER A 118 24.27 13.15 20.16
CA SER A 118 22.97 12.47 20.21
C SER A 118 22.77 11.54 19.03
N VAL A 119 21.89 10.56 19.17
CA VAL A 119 21.49 9.66 18.07
C VAL A 119 20.95 10.47 16.89
N THR A 120 20.09 11.46 17.14
CA THR A 120 19.57 12.36 16.10
C THR A 120 20.68 13.17 15.43
N ALA A 121 21.67 13.66 16.19
CA ALA A 121 22.83 14.32 15.60
C ALA A 121 23.61 13.36 14.69
N LEU A 122 23.87 12.14 15.15
CA LEU A 122 24.54 11.10 14.36
C LEU A 122 23.77 10.79 13.06
N GLU A 123 22.45 10.65 13.13
CA GLU A 123 21.59 10.49 11.96
C GLU A 123 21.72 11.66 10.98
N ILE A 124 21.75 12.90 11.45
CA ILE A 124 21.95 14.09 10.59
C ILE A 124 23.31 14.02 9.90
N PHE A 125 24.35 13.71 10.67
CA PHE A 125 25.71 13.71 10.16
C PHE A 125 25.92 12.62 9.09
N THR A 126 25.45 11.41 9.39
CA THR A 126 25.51 10.25 8.50
C THR A 126 24.50 10.34 7.37
N GLY A 127 23.29 10.86 7.57
CA GLY A 127 22.23 10.87 6.55
C GLY A 127 22.29 12.03 5.56
N ALA A 128 22.87 13.16 5.98
CA ALA A 128 22.82 14.39 5.20
C ALA A 128 24.11 15.23 5.21
N TYR A 129 24.73 15.43 6.37
CA TYR A 129 25.73 16.49 6.55
C TYR A 129 27.06 16.20 5.83
N TRP A 130 27.65 15.01 6.03
CA TRP A 130 29.00 14.73 5.53
C TRP A 130 29.09 14.81 4.00
N ASP A 131 28.06 14.32 3.31
CA ASP A 131 28.01 14.33 1.86
C ASP A 131 27.26 15.55 1.30
N ARG A 132 26.83 16.47 2.17
CA ARG A 132 26.00 17.65 1.83
C ARG A 132 24.84 17.27 0.91
N SER A 133 24.06 16.26 1.33
CA SER A 133 23.01 15.66 0.50
C SER A 133 22.07 16.73 -0.07
N PRO A 134 21.90 16.80 -1.41
CA PRO A 134 20.97 17.73 -2.02
C PRO A 134 19.49 17.34 -1.81
N HIS A 135 19.26 16.13 -1.28
CA HIS A 135 17.94 15.55 -1.00
C HIS A 135 17.54 15.71 0.48
N ALA A 136 18.36 16.41 1.28
CA ALA A 136 18.08 16.66 2.68
C ALA A 136 17.17 17.89 2.88
N LEU A 137 16.23 17.79 3.81
CA LEU A 137 15.39 18.88 4.29
C LEU A 137 15.42 18.93 5.82
N PHE A 138 15.72 20.10 6.36
CA PHE A 138 15.73 20.40 7.78
C PHE A 138 14.57 21.35 8.12
N MET A 139 13.63 20.85 8.91
CA MET A 139 12.47 21.58 9.41
C MET A 139 12.73 21.97 10.88
N LEU A 140 12.97 23.26 11.12
CA LEU A 140 13.26 23.79 12.44
C LEU A 140 12.00 24.45 13.02
N ARG A 141 11.47 23.91 14.11
CA ARG A 141 10.31 24.46 14.80
C ARG A 141 10.71 25.63 15.68
N ASP A 142 9.97 26.72 15.55
CA ASP A 142 10.03 27.86 16.46
C ASP A 142 9.49 27.50 17.84
N GLY A 143 10.29 27.70 18.89
CA GLY A 143 9.94 27.36 20.27
C GLY A 143 9.02 28.36 20.99
N SER A 144 8.52 29.40 20.33
CA SER A 144 7.75 30.47 20.98
C SER A 144 6.51 29.98 21.72
N PHE A 145 5.82 28.96 21.20
CA PHE A 145 4.63 28.36 21.81
C PHE A 145 4.89 27.75 23.20
N ILE A 146 6.14 27.39 23.53
CA ILE A 146 6.49 26.75 24.80
C ILE A 146 6.16 27.69 25.97
N SER A 147 6.31 29.01 25.76
CA SER A 147 5.98 30.01 26.78
C SER A 147 4.49 30.06 27.13
N ASP A 148 3.62 29.64 26.20
CA ASP A 148 2.17 29.60 26.36
C ASP A 148 1.66 28.30 27.02
N ILE A 149 2.53 27.29 27.20
CA ILE A 149 2.19 26.07 27.95
C ILE A 149 2.06 26.44 29.41
N LYS A 150 0.98 26.03 30.10
CA LYS A 150 0.74 26.42 31.50
C LYS A 150 1.48 25.54 32.52
N ASP A 151 1.61 24.25 32.21
CA ASP A 151 2.21 23.25 33.09
C ASP A 151 3.72 23.14 32.85
N ASP A 152 4.51 23.31 33.92
CA ASP A 152 5.98 23.25 33.86
C ASP A 152 6.49 21.86 33.47
N SER A 153 5.85 20.79 33.92
CA SER A 153 6.24 19.42 33.55
C SER A 153 6.07 19.17 32.05
N ILE A 154 5.06 19.81 31.44
CA ILE A 154 4.86 19.75 29.99
C ILE A 154 5.85 20.67 29.27
N ARG A 155 6.24 21.83 29.83
CA ARG A 155 7.33 22.65 29.25
C ARG A 155 8.65 21.89 29.20
N GLU A 156 8.98 21.16 30.27
CA GLU A 156 10.17 20.31 30.33
C GLU A 156 10.15 19.19 29.28
N TYR A 157 8.95 18.75 28.87
CA TYR A 157 8.81 17.79 27.78
C TYR A 157 9.33 18.33 26.43
N PHE A 158 9.18 19.63 26.17
CA PHE A 158 9.60 20.28 24.92
C PHE A 158 11.00 20.89 24.96
N THR A 159 11.63 20.99 26.12
CA THR A 159 12.91 21.71 26.31
C THR A 159 14.04 20.80 26.78
N GLU A 160 15.26 21.10 26.36
CA GLU A 160 16.47 20.45 26.86
C GLU A 160 16.89 21.04 28.21
N GLN A 161 17.25 20.17 29.14
CA GLN A 161 17.58 20.56 30.52
C GLN A 161 19.08 20.49 30.80
N LYS A 162 19.82 19.68 30.02
CA LYS A 162 21.26 19.49 30.22
C LYS A 162 22.05 20.63 29.53
N PRO A 163 22.87 21.42 30.25
CA PRO A 163 23.63 22.53 29.67
C PRO A 163 24.48 22.14 28.45
N ASP A 164 25.26 21.06 28.55
CA ASP A 164 26.09 20.58 27.44
C ASP A 164 25.27 20.20 26.20
N SER A 165 24.05 19.66 26.41
CA SER A 165 23.13 19.30 25.32
C SER A 165 22.48 20.54 24.69
N ILE A 166 22.21 21.59 25.47
CA ILE A 166 21.72 22.89 24.95
C ILE A 166 22.78 23.50 24.03
N ASP A 167 24.04 23.54 24.45
CA ASP A 167 25.14 24.07 23.65
C ASP A 167 25.41 23.22 22.40
N SER A 168 25.33 21.89 22.54
CA SER A 168 25.48 20.96 21.42
C SER A 168 24.35 21.11 20.39
N LEU A 169 23.11 21.31 20.83
CA LEU A 169 21.96 21.56 19.96
C LEU A 169 22.12 22.89 19.22
N LYS A 170 22.52 23.95 19.90
CA LYS A 170 22.79 25.25 19.28
C LYS A 170 23.87 25.11 18.20
N THR A 171 24.99 24.48 18.54
CA THR A 171 26.08 24.21 17.60
C THR A 171 25.62 23.39 16.40
N LEU A 172 24.77 22.37 16.62
CA LEU A 172 24.20 21.56 15.54
C LEU A 172 23.31 22.39 14.61
N LYS A 173 22.38 23.19 15.16
CA LYS A 173 21.51 24.10 14.38
C LYS A 173 22.36 25.10 13.56
N ASP A 174 23.40 25.67 14.15
CA ASP A 174 24.30 26.62 13.48
C ASP A 174 25.10 25.96 12.34
N LYS A 175 25.61 24.74 12.57
CA LYS A 175 26.28 23.94 11.54
C LYS A 175 25.36 23.62 10.36
N ILE A 176 24.11 23.23 10.62
CA ILE A 176 23.11 22.97 9.58
C ILE A 176 22.84 24.24 8.77
N LYS A 177 22.54 25.36 9.46
CA LYS A 177 22.21 26.65 8.83
C LYS A 177 23.36 27.23 8.00
N SER A 178 24.61 26.99 8.38
CA SER A 178 25.80 27.48 7.66
C SER A 178 26.21 26.58 6.49
N THR A 179 25.94 25.28 6.58
CA THR A 179 26.36 24.30 5.55
C THR A 179 25.34 24.17 4.43
N PHE A 180 24.05 24.19 4.76
CA PHE A 180 22.98 23.93 3.79
C PHE A 180 22.30 25.22 3.30
N PRO A 181 21.85 25.26 2.05
CA PRO A 181 21.16 26.41 1.48
C PRO A 181 19.77 26.63 2.11
N LYS A 182 19.26 27.87 2.03
CA LYS A 182 17.97 28.29 2.62
C LYS A 182 16.73 27.57 2.08
N ASN A 183 16.85 26.84 0.97
CA ASN A 183 15.78 25.99 0.45
C ASN A 183 15.74 24.60 1.12
N GLN A 184 16.84 24.16 1.76
CA GLN A 184 16.94 22.92 2.53
C GLN A 184 16.80 23.15 4.03
N VAL A 185 16.93 24.38 4.53
CA VAL A 185 16.70 24.72 5.95
C VAL A 185 15.50 25.64 6.06
N LYS A 186 14.41 25.14 6.64
CA LYS A 186 13.13 25.83 6.77
C LYS A 186 12.73 25.99 8.22
N GLU A 187 12.18 27.15 8.55
CA GLU A 187 11.61 27.43 9.86
C GLU A 187 10.08 27.50 9.76
N TYR A 188 9.41 26.91 10.75
CA TYR A 188 7.95 26.91 10.85
C TYR A 188 7.52 27.15 12.29
N LYS A 189 6.28 27.63 12.45
CA LYS A 189 5.66 27.88 13.75
C LYS A 189 4.49 26.91 13.93
N CYS A 190 4.17 26.62 15.18
CA CYS A 190 2.95 25.91 15.57
C CYS A 190 2.22 26.69 16.64
N GLN A 191 0.99 26.27 16.92
CA GLN A 191 0.13 26.84 17.95
C GLN A 191 -0.42 25.72 18.83
N ILE A 192 -0.74 26.03 20.08
CA ILE A 192 -1.45 25.10 20.95
C ILE A 192 -2.91 25.07 20.49
N LYS A 193 -3.38 23.89 20.10
CA LYS A 193 -4.81 23.65 19.82
C LYS A 193 -5.55 23.31 21.11
N ASP A 194 -4.96 22.44 21.93
CA ASP A 194 -5.55 21.95 23.17
C ASP A 194 -4.47 21.54 24.19
N GLN A 195 -4.83 21.55 25.46
CA GLN A 195 -4.02 21.08 26.58
C GLN A 195 -4.92 20.27 27.52
N ASP A 196 -4.77 18.95 27.52
CA ASP A 196 -5.55 18.07 28.39
C ASP A 196 -4.65 17.02 29.06
N ASP A 197 -4.92 16.76 30.34
CA ASP A 197 -4.34 15.73 31.20
C ASP A 197 -2.90 15.29 30.86
N GLY A 198 -1.94 16.23 30.93
CA GLY A 198 -0.51 15.97 30.74
C GLY A 198 -0.02 15.91 29.28
N LYS A 199 -0.85 16.25 28.28
CA LYS A 199 -0.48 16.31 26.86
C LYS A 199 -0.85 17.65 26.22
N VAL A 200 -0.02 18.08 25.26
CA VAL A 200 -0.27 19.27 24.43
C VAL A 200 -0.49 18.84 22.99
N ILE A 201 -1.61 19.28 22.42
CA ILE A 201 -1.94 19.09 21.01
C ILE A 201 -1.56 20.36 20.26
N LEU A 202 -0.69 20.23 19.26
CA LEU A 202 -0.21 21.32 18.43
C LEU A 202 -0.94 21.35 17.08
N THR A 203 -1.04 22.54 16.49
CA THR A 203 -1.61 22.79 15.16
C THR A 203 -0.78 23.83 14.38
N GLY A 204 -1.17 24.15 13.15
CA GLY A 204 -0.48 25.11 12.28
C GLY A 204 0.60 24.48 11.40
N PHE A 205 0.45 23.20 11.06
CA PHE A 205 1.44 22.43 10.31
C PHE A 205 1.30 22.54 8.78
N GLU A 206 0.42 23.39 8.26
CA GLU A 206 0.17 23.50 6.81
C GLU A 206 1.42 23.95 6.06
N LYS A 207 2.11 24.98 6.58
CA LYS A 207 3.40 25.41 5.99
C LYS A 207 4.43 24.30 6.07
N PHE A 208 4.53 23.63 7.21
CA PHE A 208 5.45 22.52 7.45
C PHE A 208 5.22 21.40 6.42
N GLY A 209 3.98 20.95 6.25
CA GLY A 209 3.64 19.91 5.28
C GLY A 209 3.88 20.33 3.83
N ASN A 210 3.44 21.53 3.45
CA ASN A 210 3.60 22.03 2.08
C ASN A 210 5.07 22.17 1.68
N ASP A 211 5.93 22.66 2.59
CA ASP A 211 7.37 22.78 2.33
C ASP A 211 8.03 21.41 2.13
N ILE A 212 7.65 20.41 2.94
CA ILE A 212 8.13 19.02 2.81
C ILE A 212 7.68 18.41 1.49
N ILE A 213 6.39 18.49 1.17
CA ILE A 213 5.82 17.96 -0.07
C ILE A 213 6.53 18.58 -1.27
N LYS A 214 6.65 19.91 -1.30
CA LYS A 214 7.29 20.65 -2.39
C LYS A 214 8.75 20.26 -2.57
N HIS A 215 9.50 20.15 -1.47
CA HIS A 215 10.91 19.78 -1.51
C HIS A 215 11.09 18.38 -2.12
N PHE A 216 10.42 17.37 -1.57
CA PHE A 216 10.62 15.99 -2.02
C PHE A 216 10.06 15.74 -3.41
N LYS A 217 8.91 16.33 -3.80
CA LYS A 217 8.45 16.29 -5.19
C LYS A 217 9.48 16.89 -6.14
N GLY A 218 10.11 18.01 -5.77
CA GLY A 218 11.17 18.63 -6.56
C GLY A 218 12.40 17.74 -6.70
N ALA A 219 12.91 17.19 -5.60
CA ALA A 219 14.05 16.30 -5.57
C ALA A 219 13.79 15.00 -6.37
N LEU A 220 12.58 14.44 -6.26
CA LEU A 220 12.17 13.25 -7.01
C LEU A 220 12.02 13.53 -8.50
N THR A 221 11.41 14.67 -8.88
CA THR A 221 11.26 15.04 -10.30
C THR A 221 12.61 15.24 -10.99
N HIS A 222 13.60 15.80 -10.28
CA HIS A 222 14.94 15.95 -10.81
C HIS A 222 15.61 14.60 -11.11
N HIS A 223 15.39 13.61 -10.23
CA HIS A 223 16.01 12.28 -10.33
C HIS A 223 15.20 11.33 -11.24
N TYR A 224 13.89 11.54 -11.33
CA TYR A 224 12.91 10.76 -12.10
C TYR A 224 12.04 11.71 -12.94
N PRO A 225 12.57 12.29 -14.05
CA PRO A 225 11.86 13.28 -14.84
C PRO A 225 10.63 12.71 -15.57
N ASN A 226 9.63 13.57 -15.78
CA ASN A 226 8.35 13.21 -16.41
C ASN A 226 8.49 12.71 -17.85
N ASP A 227 9.55 13.07 -18.59
CA ASP A 227 9.77 12.70 -20.00
C ASP A 227 9.99 11.19 -20.23
N ALA A 228 10.00 10.40 -19.15
CA ALA A 228 9.84 8.94 -19.18
C ALA A 228 8.37 8.47 -19.33
N LEU A 229 7.42 9.40 -19.47
CA LEU A 229 6.03 9.12 -19.90
C LEU A 229 6.08 8.75 -21.38
N GLY A 230 5.82 7.47 -21.69
CA GLY A 230 5.69 7.01 -23.06
C GLY A 230 4.55 7.70 -23.81
N GLU A 231 4.37 7.33 -25.08
CA GLU A 231 3.27 7.80 -25.93
C GLU A 231 1.89 7.58 -25.27
N GLU A 232 0.88 8.36 -25.71
CA GLU A 232 -0.52 8.15 -25.31
C GLU A 232 -0.90 6.68 -25.51
N MET A 233 -1.31 6.04 -24.43
CA MET A 233 -1.73 4.65 -24.45
C MET A 233 -3.19 4.56 -24.90
N THR A 234 -3.49 3.58 -25.74
CA THR A 234 -4.88 3.22 -26.04
C THR A 234 -5.58 2.69 -24.79
N GLU A 235 -6.92 2.79 -24.72
CA GLU A 235 -7.70 2.24 -23.59
C GLU A 235 -7.36 0.77 -23.26
N VAL A 236 -7.07 -0.02 -24.30
CA VAL A 236 -6.68 -1.43 -24.16
C VAL A 236 -5.32 -1.59 -23.50
N GLU A 237 -4.38 -0.70 -23.81
CA GLU A 237 -3.05 -0.70 -23.21
C GLU A 237 -3.10 -0.21 -21.77
N ILE A 238 -3.93 0.79 -21.47
CA ILE A 238 -4.18 1.28 -20.11
C ILE A 238 -4.68 0.12 -19.25
N LEU A 239 -5.77 -0.54 -19.66
CA LEU A 239 -6.34 -1.67 -18.94
C LEU A 239 -5.32 -2.81 -18.75
N ARG A 240 -4.47 -3.08 -19.76
CA ARG A 240 -3.42 -4.10 -19.65
C ARG A 240 -2.37 -3.73 -18.61
N GLU A 241 -1.92 -2.48 -18.59
CA GLU A 241 -0.94 -2.04 -17.58
C GLU A 241 -1.57 -2.00 -16.17
N GLU A 242 -2.83 -1.63 -16.01
CA GLU A 242 -3.53 -1.68 -14.71
C GLU A 242 -3.62 -3.11 -14.17
N GLN A 243 -4.01 -4.07 -15.02
CA GLN A 243 -4.06 -5.49 -14.66
C GLN A 243 -2.66 -6.04 -14.27
N LYS A 244 -1.61 -5.53 -14.93
CA LYS A 244 -0.23 -5.87 -14.65
C LYS A 244 0.28 -5.22 -13.37
N ASP A 245 -0.11 -3.98 -13.09
CA ASP A 245 0.24 -3.31 -11.83
C ASP A 245 -0.42 -4.04 -10.66
N PHE A 246 -1.69 -4.46 -10.79
CA PHE A 246 -2.36 -5.33 -9.82
C PHE A 246 -1.64 -6.68 -9.64
N LEU A 247 -1.24 -7.33 -10.74
CA LEU A 247 -0.44 -8.56 -10.72
C LEU A 247 0.85 -8.38 -9.90
N LEU A 248 1.61 -7.33 -10.20
CA LEU A 248 2.91 -7.06 -9.55
C LEU A 248 2.72 -6.74 -8.07
N GLN A 249 1.72 -5.93 -7.72
CA GLN A 249 1.41 -5.58 -6.35
C GLN A 249 1.01 -6.81 -5.53
N ARG A 250 0.06 -7.63 -6.03
CA ARG A 250 -0.45 -8.80 -5.30
C ARG A 250 0.52 -9.97 -5.25
N SER A 251 1.50 -10.02 -6.16
CA SER A 251 2.55 -11.06 -6.20
C SER A 251 3.82 -10.68 -5.43
N GLY A 252 3.87 -9.50 -4.79
CA GLY A 252 5.07 -8.99 -4.12
C GLY A 252 5.59 -9.92 -3.03
N VAL A 253 4.70 -10.38 -2.14
CA VAL A 253 5.03 -11.26 -1.01
C VAL A 253 3.95 -12.34 -0.89
N LEU A 254 4.36 -13.61 -0.92
CA LEU A 254 3.48 -14.76 -0.72
C LEU A 254 4.19 -15.80 0.17
N LEU A 255 3.86 -15.82 1.46
CA LEU A 255 4.51 -16.71 2.43
C LEU A 255 3.63 -17.91 2.80
N GLY A 256 4.26 -19.07 2.99
CA GLY A 256 3.62 -20.31 3.45
C GLY A 256 2.61 -20.92 2.50
N ARG A 257 2.77 -20.68 1.19
CA ARG A 257 1.88 -21.18 0.13
C ARG A 257 2.60 -22.07 -0.90
N ASP A 258 3.79 -22.57 -0.57
CA ASP A 258 4.63 -23.34 -1.49
C ASP A 258 3.90 -24.57 -2.06
N ASP A 259 3.20 -25.34 -1.20
CA ASP A 259 2.41 -26.51 -1.64
C ASP A 259 1.33 -26.14 -2.66
N ALA A 260 0.65 -25.00 -2.45
CA ALA A 260 -0.40 -24.52 -3.34
C ALA A 260 0.19 -24.02 -4.67
N VAL A 261 1.33 -23.31 -4.62
CA VAL A 261 2.07 -22.87 -5.82
C VAL A 261 2.55 -24.09 -6.62
N ASN A 262 3.12 -25.09 -5.95
CA ASN A 262 3.56 -26.34 -6.59
C ASN A 262 2.38 -27.08 -7.22
N THR A 263 1.23 -27.14 -6.53
CA THR A 263 0.01 -27.74 -7.10
C THR A 263 -0.44 -27.03 -8.38
N ILE A 264 -0.40 -25.69 -8.40
CA ILE A 264 -0.74 -24.91 -9.60
C ILE A 264 0.29 -25.16 -10.72
N LYS A 265 1.58 -25.23 -10.38
CA LYS A 265 2.65 -25.53 -11.32
C LYS A 265 2.48 -26.93 -11.93
N ASP A 266 2.26 -27.94 -11.11
CA ASP A 266 2.04 -29.33 -11.54
C ASP A 266 0.80 -29.44 -12.43
N TYR A 267 -0.26 -28.73 -12.09
CA TYR A 267 -1.46 -28.61 -12.94
C TYR A 267 -1.14 -27.98 -14.31
N ILE A 268 -0.38 -26.88 -14.32
CA ILE A 268 0.05 -26.22 -15.56
C ILE A 268 0.92 -27.17 -16.38
N GLU A 269 1.81 -27.94 -15.75
CA GLU A 269 2.79 -28.82 -16.40
C GLU A 269 2.20 -30.17 -16.84
N ASP A 270 1.08 -30.61 -16.26
CA ASP A 270 0.38 -31.85 -16.64
C ASP A 270 0.20 -31.96 -18.16
N THR A 271 0.38 -33.16 -18.70
CA THR A 271 0.24 -33.49 -20.13
C THR A 271 -0.89 -34.48 -20.41
N SER A 272 -1.65 -34.86 -19.36
CA SER A 272 -2.80 -35.75 -19.49
C SER A 272 -3.85 -35.19 -20.47
N LYS A 273 -4.49 -36.09 -21.22
CA LYS A 273 -5.56 -35.72 -22.18
C LYS A 273 -6.88 -35.34 -21.50
N ASN A 274 -7.01 -35.56 -20.19
CA ASN A 274 -8.23 -35.37 -19.41
C ASN A 274 -8.09 -34.25 -18.38
N SER A 275 -7.29 -33.22 -18.68
CA SER A 275 -7.15 -32.08 -17.79
C SER A 275 -8.49 -31.38 -17.58
N LYS A 276 -8.73 -30.92 -16.36
CA LYS A 276 -9.93 -30.16 -15.96
C LYS A 276 -9.51 -28.74 -15.65
N MET A 277 -10.44 -27.80 -15.59
CA MET A 277 -10.13 -26.49 -15.04
C MET A 277 -9.69 -26.60 -13.57
N LEU A 278 -8.79 -25.74 -13.11
CA LEU A 278 -8.40 -25.64 -11.70
C LEU A 278 -9.17 -24.50 -11.05
N LEU A 279 -9.83 -24.78 -9.92
CA LEU A 279 -10.60 -23.83 -9.13
C LEU A 279 -9.91 -23.61 -7.78
N LEU A 280 -9.53 -22.38 -7.49
CA LEU A 280 -9.12 -21.94 -6.17
C LEU A 280 -10.34 -21.53 -5.36
N ALA A 281 -10.58 -22.23 -4.26
CA ALA A 281 -11.67 -21.97 -3.32
C ALA A 281 -11.11 -21.67 -1.93
N GLY A 282 -11.83 -20.91 -1.12
CA GLY A 282 -11.43 -20.58 0.25
C GLY A 282 -12.14 -19.34 0.75
N PHE A 283 -12.08 -19.11 2.06
CA PHE A 283 -12.76 -17.99 2.71
C PHE A 283 -12.30 -16.60 2.18
N PRO A 284 -13.10 -15.54 2.33
CA PRO A 284 -12.71 -14.18 1.97
C PRO A 284 -11.42 -13.73 2.69
N GLY A 285 -10.49 -13.11 1.97
CA GLY A 285 -9.21 -12.68 2.58
C GLY A 285 -8.17 -13.79 2.82
N ALA A 286 -8.41 -15.03 2.38
CA ALA A 286 -7.46 -16.16 2.50
C ALA A 286 -6.16 -16.02 1.67
N GLY A 287 -6.05 -15.00 0.81
CA GLY A 287 -4.91 -14.79 -0.08
C GLY A 287 -5.03 -15.43 -1.46
N LYS A 288 -6.25 -15.74 -1.94
CA LYS A 288 -6.50 -16.31 -3.28
C LYS A 288 -5.92 -15.44 -4.40
N SER A 289 -6.22 -14.13 -4.37
CA SER A 289 -5.73 -13.17 -5.38
C SER A 289 -4.20 -13.06 -5.38
N SER A 290 -3.55 -13.08 -4.22
CA SER A 290 -2.08 -13.11 -4.11
C SER A 290 -1.48 -14.40 -4.68
N LEU A 291 -2.09 -15.56 -4.38
CA LEU A 291 -1.68 -16.85 -4.94
C LEU A 291 -1.87 -16.90 -6.47
N MET A 292 -2.99 -16.38 -6.99
CA MET A 292 -3.26 -16.24 -8.42
C MET A 292 -2.22 -15.35 -9.09
N ALA A 293 -1.95 -14.17 -8.52
CA ALA A 293 -1.00 -13.22 -9.06
C ALA A 293 0.44 -13.76 -9.05
N TYR A 294 0.86 -14.38 -7.95
CA TYR A 294 2.18 -14.99 -7.85
C TYR A 294 2.35 -16.12 -8.88
N SER A 295 1.36 -16.99 -9.01
CA SER A 295 1.39 -18.10 -9.97
C SER A 295 1.39 -17.62 -11.42
N ALA A 296 0.61 -16.58 -11.75
CA ALA A 296 0.61 -15.95 -13.06
C ALA A 296 1.97 -15.29 -13.37
N LYS A 297 2.59 -14.61 -12.39
CA LYS A 297 3.93 -14.04 -12.51
C LYS A 297 4.98 -15.12 -12.77
N MET A 298 4.93 -16.25 -12.08
CA MET A 298 5.81 -17.39 -12.36
C MET A 298 5.58 -17.97 -13.76
N ALA A 299 4.33 -18.11 -14.19
CA ALA A 299 4.01 -18.59 -15.53
C ALA A 299 4.53 -17.64 -16.62
N LEU A 300 4.49 -16.32 -16.41
CA LEU A 300 5.04 -15.32 -17.35
C LEU A 300 6.56 -15.41 -17.52
N GLN A 301 7.28 -15.98 -16.56
CA GLN A 301 8.73 -16.21 -16.67
C GLN A 301 9.07 -17.39 -17.61
N ARG A 302 8.06 -18.18 -18.03
CA ARG A 302 8.24 -19.31 -18.95
C ARG A 302 8.08 -18.84 -20.39
N PRO A 303 9.16 -18.78 -21.20
CA PRO A 303 9.08 -18.29 -22.58
C PRO A 303 8.28 -19.22 -23.49
N ASP A 304 8.10 -20.49 -23.10
CA ASP A 304 7.31 -21.47 -23.83
C ASP A 304 5.81 -21.39 -23.54
N TYR A 305 5.35 -20.48 -22.66
CA TYR A 305 3.95 -20.29 -22.34
C TYR A 305 3.42 -18.95 -22.86
N LYS A 306 2.21 -18.97 -23.40
CA LYS A 306 1.39 -17.77 -23.58
C LYS A 306 0.50 -17.65 -22.34
N VAL A 307 0.64 -16.57 -21.58
CA VAL A 307 -0.12 -16.36 -20.34
C VAL A 307 -1.08 -15.20 -20.51
N PHE A 308 -2.34 -15.45 -20.14
CA PHE A 308 -3.36 -14.44 -19.94
C PHE A 308 -3.75 -14.44 -18.46
N TYR A 309 -3.97 -13.25 -17.90
CA TYR A 309 -4.45 -13.09 -16.53
C TYR A 309 -5.45 -11.94 -16.48
N HIS A 310 -6.51 -12.10 -15.71
CA HIS A 310 -7.50 -11.05 -15.46
C HIS A 310 -7.97 -11.12 -14.01
N PHE A 311 -7.89 -10.00 -13.32
CA PHE A 311 -8.35 -9.80 -11.96
C PHE A 311 -9.65 -9.01 -12.03
N VAL A 312 -10.77 -9.68 -11.78
CA VAL A 312 -12.09 -9.05 -11.76
C VAL A 312 -12.17 -8.13 -10.54
N GLY A 313 -12.65 -6.91 -10.74
CA GLY A 313 -12.71 -5.87 -9.72
C GLY A 313 -11.38 -5.14 -9.45
N ALA A 314 -10.31 -5.42 -10.20
CA ALA A 314 -9.06 -4.67 -10.09
C ALA A 314 -9.16 -3.24 -10.67
N THR A 315 -10.08 -3.03 -11.61
CA THR A 315 -10.45 -1.73 -12.20
C THR A 315 -11.98 -1.68 -12.40
N PRO A 316 -12.62 -0.50 -12.47
CA PRO A 316 -14.09 -0.43 -12.62
C PRO A 316 -14.61 -1.21 -13.84
N ASP A 317 -13.96 -1.12 -14.99
CA ASP A 317 -14.37 -1.84 -16.20
C ASP A 317 -14.02 -3.34 -16.21
N SER A 318 -13.30 -3.82 -15.21
CA SER A 318 -12.85 -5.23 -15.13
C SER A 318 -13.93 -6.20 -14.65
N THR A 319 -15.10 -5.69 -14.23
CA THR A 319 -16.27 -6.47 -13.78
C THR A 319 -17.18 -6.88 -14.92
N ASN A 320 -17.17 -6.15 -16.04
CA ASN A 320 -18.10 -6.39 -17.14
C ASN A 320 -17.67 -7.62 -17.98
N PRO A 321 -18.56 -8.62 -18.17
CA PRO A 321 -18.23 -9.85 -18.90
C PRO A 321 -17.80 -9.61 -20.35
N TYR A 322 -18.37 -8.64 -21.05
CA TYR A 322 -17.98 -8.31 -22.42
C TYR A 322 -16.55 -7.78 -22.49
N ASN A 323 -16.15 -6.91 -21.55
CA ASN A 323 -14.78 -6.37 -21.48
C ASN A 323 -13.76 -7.47 -21.20
N ILE A 324 -14.06 -8.38 -20.26
CA ILE A 324 -13.20 -9.52 -19.93
C ILE A 324 -12.96 -10.40 -21.17
N LEU A 325 -14.05 -10.82 -21.82
CA LEU A 325 -13.98 -11.70 -22.99
C LEU A 325 -13.32 -11.01 -24.18
N SER A 326 -13.59 -9.71 -24.37
CA SER A 326 -12.95 -8.90 -25.40
C SER A 326 -11.44 -8.80 -25.19
N ARG A 327 -11.01 -8.69 -23.94
CA ARG A 327 -9.59 -8.67 -23.60
C ARG A 327 -8.92 -10.02 -23.88
N ILE A 328 -9.55 -11.13 -23.49
CA ILE A 328 -9.06 -12.47 -23.82
C ILE A 328 -8.90 -12.62 -25.34
N TYR A 329 -9.94 -12.23 -26.09
CA TYR A 329 -9.95 -12.28 -27.55
C TYR A 329 -8.80 -11.45 -28.14
N ARG A 330 -8.67 -10.17 -27.78
CA ARG A 330 -7.63 -9.29 -28.34
C ARG A 330 -6.21 -9.74 -27.98
N GLU A 331 -5.99 -10.31 -26.79
CA GLU A 331 -4.66 -10.74 -26.35
C GLU A 331 -4.24 -12.12 -26.88
N CYS A 332 -5.21 -12.99 -27.15
CA CYS A 332 -4.99 -14.36 -27.63
C CYS A 332 -5.19 -14.51 -29.14
N MET A 333 -5.92 -13.58 -29.79
CA MET A 333 -6.27 -13.57 -31.22
C MET A 333 -6.13 -12.17 -31.86
N PRO A 334 -4.94 -11.57 -31.85
CA PRO A 334 -4.75 -10.18 -32.33
C PRO A 334 -4.95 -9.99 -33.84
N SER A 335 -5.28 -11.04 -34.60
CA SER A 335 -5.32 -11.05 -36.07
C SER A 335 -6.72 -11.23 -36.67
N GLU A 336 -7.79 -11.28 -35.86
CA GLU A 336 -9.18 -11.39 -36.34
C GLU A 336 -9.98 -10.16 -35.91
N ASP A 337 -10.50 -9.37 -36.86
CA ASP A 337 -11.25 -8.13 -36.59
C ASP A 337 -12.76 -8.34 -36.32
N ASN A 338 -13.23 -9.59 -36.29
CA ASN A 338 -14.65 -9.93 -36.10
C ASN A 338 -14.99 -10.22 -34.64
N ILE A 339 -14.67 -9.29 -33.75
CA ILE A 339 -15.12 -9.37 -32.35
C ILE A 339 -16.64 -9.16 -32.29
N PRO A 340 -17.41 -10.04 -31.62
CA PRO A 340 -18.83 -9.79 -31.35
C PRO A 340 -19.02 -8.45 -30.65
N LYS A 341 -20.11 -7.73 -30.95
CA LYS A 341 -20.36 -6.37 -30.42
C LYS A 341 -21.24 -6.35 -29.17
N ASP A 342 -21.97 -7.42 -28.91
CA ASP A 342 -22.82 -7.58 -27.74
C ASP A 342 -22.34 -8.73 -26.85
N VAL A 343 -22.73 -8.66 -25.58
CA VAL A 343 -22.33 -9.61 -24.53
C VAL A 343 -22.89 -11.01 -24.77
N GLU A 344 -24.10 -11.16 -25.33
CA GLU A 344 -24.72 -12.47 -25.55
C GLU A 344 -24.01 -13.26 -26.65
N GLU A 345 -23.75 -12.60 -27.78
CA GLU A 345 -22.95 -13.17 -28.87
C GLU A 345 -21.53 -13.48 -28.40
N MET A 346 -20.92 -12.60 -27.61
CA MET A 346 -19.59 -12.82 -27.05
C MET A 346 -19.56 -14.04 -26.12
N ILE A 347 -20.53 -14.21 -25.22
CA ILE A 347 -20.66 -15.37 -24.33
C ILE A 347 -20.80 -16.66 -25.15
N ARG A 348 -21.61 -16.65 -26.21
CA ARG A 348 -21.82 -17.81 -27.09
C ARG A 348 -20.56 -18.15 -27.91
N PHE A 349 -19.80 -17.15 -28.31
CA PHE A 349 -18.59 -17.30 -29.10
C PHE A 349 -17.36 -17.71 -28.27
N ALA A 350 -17.32 -17.32 -26.99
CA ALA A 350 -16.17 -17.51 -26.10
C ALA A 350 -15.59 -18.94 -26.06
N PRO A 351 -16.37 -20.03 -26.00
CA PRO A 351 -15.82 -21.39 -26.02
C PRO A 351 -15.01 -21.70 -27.29
N THR A 352 -15.51 -21.24 -28.45
CA THR A 352 -14.81 -21.37 -29.74
C THR A 352 -13.57 -20.50 -29.77
N MET A 353 -13.65 -19.29 -29.20
CA MET A 353 -12.51 -18.40 -29.03
C MET A 353 -11.37 -19.04 -28.22
N PHE A 354 -11.66 -19.71 -27.10
CA PHE A 354 -10.61 -20.44 -26.35
C PHE A 354 -9.98 -21.56 -27.17
N GLN A 355 -10.79 -22.30 -27.93
CA GLN A 355 -10.30 -23.40 -28.77
C GLN A 355 -9.36 -22.89 -29.87
N THR A 356 -9.79 -21.88 -30.63
CA THR A 356 -8.99 -21.32 -31.72
C THR A 356 -7.77 -20.57 -31.18
N SER A 357 -7.88 -19.86 -30.05
CA SER A 357 -6.75 -19.21 -29.36
C SER A 357 -5.67 -20.21 -28.97
N THR A 358 -6.08 -21.38 -28.47
CA THR A 358 -5.17 -22.46 -28.10
C THR A 358 -4.46 -23.00 -29.34
N LYS A 359 -5.18 -23.29 -30.43
CA LYS A 359 -4.58 -23.75 -31.70
C LYS A 359 -3.56 -22.76 -32.26
N THR A 360 -3.90 -21.47 -32.27
CA THR A 360 -3.02 -20.39 -32.72
C THR A 360 -1.80 -20.23 -31.82
N THR A 361 -1.97 -20.39 -30.51
CA THR A 361 -0.85 -20.37 -29.55
C THR A 361 0.13 -21.51 -29.85
N LEU A 362 -0.39 -22.73 -30.04
CA LEU A 362 0.43 -23.91 -30.34
C LEU A 362 1.13 -23.80 -31.70
N SER A 363 0.47 -23.23 -32.72
CA SER A 363 1.08 -23.04 -34.05
C SER A 363 2.20 -21.99 -34.04
N LYS A 364 2.16 -21.03 -33.12
CA LYS A 364 3.22 -20.03 -32.88
C LYS A 364 4.35 -20.53 -31.97
N HIS A 365 4.54 -21.85 -31.89
CA HIS A 365 5.60 -22.52 -31.11
C HIS A 365 5.54 -22.37 -29.59
N TYR A 366 4.44 -21.86 -29.02
CA TYR A 366 4.21 -22.00 -27.59
C TYR A 366 3.75 -23.42 -27.27
N LYS A 367 4.08 -23.92 -26.08
CA LYS A 367 3.61 -25.22 -25.62
C LYS A 367 2.22 -25.16 -25.01
N LYS A 368 1.85 -24.04 -24.37
CA LYS A 368 0.62 -23.90 -23.59
C LYS A 368 0.06 -22.48 -23.65
N LEU A 369 -1.28 -22.38 -23.62
CA LEU A 369 -2.04 -21.19 -23.27
C LEU A 369 -2.52 -21.35 -21.83
N VAL A 370 -2.06 -20.47 -20.92
CA VAL A 370 -2.42 -20.49 -19.50
C VAL A 370 -3.26 -19.26 -19.19
N VAL A 371 -4.46 -19.46 -18.66
CA VAL A 371 -5.46 -18.42 -18.43
C VAL A 371 -5.77 -18.37 -16.93
N PHE A 372 -5.50 -17.23 -16.30
CA PHE A 372 -5.85 -16.95 -14.91
C PHE A 372 -7.04 -15.98 -14.86
N ILE A 373 -8.11 -16.32 -14.14
CA ILE A 373 -9.24 -15.42 -13.90
C ILE A 373 -9.54 -15.40 -12.40
N ASP A 374 -9.19 -14.30 -11.74
CA ASP A 374 -9.40 -14.14 -10.30
C ASP A 374 -10.74 -13.47 -10.00
N ALA A 375 -11.39 -13.90 -8.91
CA ALA A 375 -12.61 -13.33 -8.36
C ALA A 375 -13.82 -13.32 -9.30
N LEU A 376 -14.14 -14.47 -9.92
CA LEU A 376 -15.33 -14.61 -10.79
C LEU A 376 -16.64 -14.11 -10.15
N ASN A 377 -16.76 -14.19 -8.82
CA ASN A 377 -17.93 -13.71 -8.08
C ASN A 377 -18.11 -12.19 -8.09
N GLN A 378 -17.13 -11.42 -8.54
CA GLN A 378 -17.22 -9.96 -8.68
C GLN A 378 -17.62 -9.54 -10.11
N MET A 379 -17.84 -10.51 -11.01
CA MET A 379 -18.30 -10.22 -12.36
C MET A 379 -19.76 -9.78 -12.35
N GLU A 380 -20.12 -8.86 -13.24
CA GLU A 380 -21.50 -8.46 -13.44
C GLU A 380 -22.35 -9.61 -14.00
N GLU A 381 -23.56 -9.74 -13.47
CA GLU A 381 -24.55 -10.72 -13.90
C GLU A 381 -25.35 -10.21 -15.12
N GLU A 382 -24.68 -10.06 -16.26
CA GLU A 382 -25.32 -9.75 -17.54
C GLU A 382 -25.39 -10.98 -18.44
N ALA A 383 -26.47 -11.11 -19.23
CA ALA A 383 -26.61 -12.17 -20.24
C ALA A 383 -26.33 -13.61 -19.72
N ASN A 384 -26.73 -13.90 -18.48
CA ASN A 384 -26.47 -15.17 -17.79
C ASN A 384 -24.96 -15.53 -17.66
N SER A 385 -24.08 -14.53 -17.58
CA SER A 385 -22.63 -14.70 -17.35
C SER A 385 -22.30 -15.60 -16.16
N ALA A 386 -23.15 -15.58 -15.12
CA ALA A 386 -23.04 -16.38 -13.90
C ALA A 386 -23.22 -17.89 -14.11
N GLU A 387 -23.81 -18.33 -15.23
CA GLU A 387 -23.87 -19.75 -15.60
C GLU A 387 -22.54 -20.27 -16.15
N LEU A 388 -21.59 -19.37 -16.44
CA LEU A 388 -20.24 -19.69 -16.92
C LEU A 388 -20.25 -20.54 -18.20
N SER A 389 -21.28 -20.40 -19.03
CA SER A 389 -21.41 -21.08 -20.32
C SER A 389 -20.34 -20.66 -21.33
N TRP A 390 -19.73 -19.48 -21.13
CA TRP A 390 -18.61 -18.96 -21.89
C TRP A 390 -17.27 -19.67 -21.61
N LEU A 391 -17.14 -20.37 -20.47
CA LEU A 391 -15.97 -21.19 -20.18
C LEU A 391 -16.04 -22.52 -20.96
N PRO A 392 -14.90 -23.02 -21.48
CA PRO A 392 -14.88 -24.28 -22.19
C PRO A 392 -15.19 -25.44 -21.23
N LYS A 393 -16.11 -26.32 -21.63
CA LYS A 393 -16.55 -27.48 -20.85
C LYS A 393 -15.47 -28.56 -20.77
N GLU A 394 -14.66 -28.70 -21.82
CA GLU A 394 -13.55 -29.65 -21.92
C GLU A 394 -12.24 -28.87 -22.13
N MET A 395 -11.17 -29.25 -21.43
CA MET A 395 -9.86 -28.64 -21.66
C MET A 395 -9.18 -29.33 -22.85
N PHE A 396 -8.90 -28.57 -23.89
CA PHE A 396 -8.14 -29.06 -25.04
C PHE A 396 -6.65 -29.20 -24.70
N PRO A 397 -5.89 -30.06 -25.41
CA PRO A 397 -4.44 -30.13 -25.26
C PRO A 397 -3.79 -28.76 -25.41
N GLY A 398 -2.95 -28.38 -24.44
CA GLY A 398 -2.27 -27.08 -24.42
C GLY A 398 -3.05 -25.95 -23.73
N LEU A 399 -4.33 -26.11 -23.38
CA LEU A 399 -5.10 -25.10 -22.63
C LEU A 399 -5.10 -25.42 -21.12
N ARG A 400 -4.78 -24.43 -20.29
CA ARG A 400 -4.89 -24.50 -18.83
C ARG A 400 -5.64 -23.29 -18.33
N ILE A 401 -6.76 -23.51 -17.65
CA ILE A 401 -7.55 -22.45 -17.02
C ILE A 401 -7.49 -22.61 -15.50
N ILE A 402 -7.15 -21.53 -14.81
CA ILE A 402 -7.17 -21.41 -13.36
C ILE A 402 -8.15 -20.29 -13.02
N VAL A 403 -9.15 -20.59 -12.20
CA VAL A 403 -10.14 -19.61 -11.76
C VAL A 403 -10.18 -19.53 -10.24
N SER A 404 -10.56 -18.38 -9.70
CA SER A 404 -10.89 -18.23 -8.28
C SER A 404 -12.29 -17.65 -8.09
N THR A 405 -12.96 -18.02 -7.01
CA THR A 405 -14.26 -17.46 -6.65
C THR A 405 -14.52 -17.61 -5.14
N LEU A 406 -15.50 -16.87 -4.63
CA LEU A 406 -16.07 -17.05 -3.29
C LEU A 406 -17.30 -17.96 -3.35
N GLU A 407 -17.84 -18.30 -2.18
CA GLU A 407 -19.13 -18.97 -2.08
C GLU A 407 -20.23 -18.13 -2.74
N GLY A 408 -21.14 -18.78 -3.47
CA GLY A 408 -22.21 -18.11 -4.19
C GLY A 408 -22.55 -18.76 -5.53
N LYS A 409 -23.19 -17.98 -6.41
CA LYS A 409 -23.72 -18.46 -7.69
C LYS A 409 -22.64 -19.06 -8.60
N TYR A 410 -21.49 -18.41 -8.74
CA TYR A 410 -20.39 -18.86 -9.60
C TYR A 410 -19.78 -20.18 -9.13
N LEU A 411 -19.54 -20.34 -7.82
CA LEU A 411 -19.09 -21.63 -7.25
C LEU A 411 -20.14 -22.73 -7.46
N ASN A 412 -21.42 -22.41 -7.28
CA ASN A 412 -22.52 -23.33 -7.53
C ASN A 412 -22.60 -23.75 -9.01
N ALA A 413 -22.37 -22.83 -9.95
CA ALA A 413 -22.34 -23.14 -11.38
C ALA A 413 -21.16 -24.08 -11.72
N LEU A 414 -19.96 -23.78 -11.21
CA LEU A 414 -18.76 -24.61 -11.40
C LEU A 414 -18.92 -26.02 -10.82
N THR A 415 -19.54 -26.15 -9.64
CA THR A 415 -19.73 -27.44 -8.97
C THR A 415 -20.86 -28.28 -9.57
N LYS A 416 -21.85 -27.65 -10.21
CA LYS A 416 -22.93 -28.31 -10.97
C LYS A 416 -22.55 -28.65 -12.41
N ALA A 417 -21.43 -28.12 -12.92
CA ALA A 417 -20.96 -28.43 -14.26
C ALA A 417 -20.75 -29.94 -14.46
N LYS A 418 -21.06 -30.44 -15.66
CA LYS A 418 -20.88 -31.86 -16.03
C LYS A 418 -19.44 -32.33 -15.80
N ILE A 419 -18.48 -31.47 -16.13
CA ILE A 419 -17.06 -31.68 -15.86
C ILE A 419 -16.68 -30.73 -14.73
N LYS A 420 -16.57 -31.30 -13.52
CA LYS A 420 -16.23 -30.53 -12.32
C LYS A 420 -14.75 -30.11 -12.37
N PRO A 421 -14.42 -28.87 -12.01
CA PRO A 421 -13.05 -28.43 -11.83
C PRO A 421 -12.30 -29.29 -10.80
N GLN A 422 -10.99 -29.41 -10.96
CA GLN A 422 -10.11 -29.78 -9.86
C GLN A 422 -10.11 -28.63 -8.85
N GLN A 423 -10.29 -28.91 -7.57
CA GLN A 423 -10.35 -27.89 -6.54
C GLN A 423 -9.05 -27.83 -5.74
N LEU A 424 -8.52 -26.63 -5.55
CA LEU A 424 -7.44 -26.31 -4.63
C LEU A 424 -8.02 -25.44 -3.51
N LEU A 425 -8.08 -25.98 -2.30
CA LEU A 425 -8.55 -25.24 -1.13
C LEU A 425 -7.41 -24.38 -0.58
N VAL A 426 -7.63 -23.07 -0.50
CA VAL A 426 -6.72 -22.12 0.14
C VAL A 426 -7.06 -22.04 1.62
N GLU A 427 -6.34 -22.84 2.40
CA GLU A 427 -6.54 -22.98 3.85
C GLU A 427 -6.09 -21.74 4.63
N PRO A 428 -6.52 -21.57 5.90
CA PRO A 428 -5.95 -20.55 6.79
C PRO A 428 -4.44 -20.71 6.95
N LEU A 429 -3.76 -19.61 7.32
CA LEU A 429 -2.32 -19.62 7.57
C LEU A 429 -1.98 -20.49 8.79
N LYS A 430 -0.95 -21.33 8.63
CA LYS A 430 -0.33 -22.08 9.72
C LYS A 430 0.30 -21.11 10.74
N PRO A 431 0.31 -21.41 12.05
CA PRO A 431 0.81 -20.50 13.09
C PRO A 431 2.20 -19.92 12.80
N GLU A 432 3.14 -20.74 12.34
CA GLU A 432 4.51 -20.27 12.05
C GLU A 432 4.58 -19.28 10.90
N VAL A 433 3.72 -19.46 9.89
CA VAL A 433 3.62 -18.55 8.75
C VAL A 433 3.02 -17.20 9.18
N ARG A 434 2.12 -17.18 10.18
CA ARG A 434 1.55 -15.93 10.70
C ARG A 434 2.64 -15.04 11.28
N ARG A 435 3.55 -15.61 12.07
CA ARG A 435 4.70 -14.89 12.65
C ARG A 435 5.57 -14.30 11.55
N GLN A 436 5.95 -15.11 10.56
CA GLN A 436 6.77 -14.68 9.43
C GLN A 436 6.13 -13.53 8.63
N ILE A 437 4.81 -13.60 8.38
CA ILE A 437 4.09 -12.54 7.67
C ILE A 437 4.14 -11.22 8.43
N VAL A 438 3.93 -11.24 9.76
CA VAL A 438 3.99 -10.02 10.58
C VAL A 438 5.39 -9.41 10.52
N VAL A 439 6.43 -10.24 10.65
CA VAL A 439 7.83 -9.81 10.56
C VAL A 439 8.11 -9.18 9.21
N GLU A 440 7.77 -9.86 8.11
CA GLU A 440 8.04 -9.38 6.74
C GLU A 440 7.33 -8.05 6.45
N ILE A 441 6.05 -7.93 6.82
CA ILE A 441 5.27 -6.70 6.57
C ILE A 441 5.86 -5.51 7.35
N LEU A 442 6.19 -5.71 8.63
CA LEU A 442 6.69 -4.62 9.46
C LEU A 442 8.16 -4.28 9.15
N GLN A 443 8.97 -5.27 8.78
CA GLN A 443 10.38 -5.09 8.45
C GLN A 443 10.58 -4.23 7.19
N GLU A 444 9.62 -4.21 6.26
CA GLU A 444 9.65 -3.29 5.11
C GLU A 444 9.77 -1.82 5.58
N PHE A 445 9.13 -1.49 6.71
CA PHE A 445 9.15 -0.18 7.36
C PHE A 445 10.11 -0.10 8.54
N ASN A 446 11.03 -1.07 8.63
CA ASN A 446 12.00 -1.24 9.71
C ASN A 446 11.37 -1.28 11.11
N LYS A 447 10.21 -1.94 11.22
CA LYS A 447 9.47 -2.15 12.47
C LYS A 447 9.53 -3.60 12.88
N GLN A 448 9.61 -3.82 14.19
CA GLN A 448 9.68 -5.13 14.80
C GLN A 448 8.86 -5.15 16.09
N LEU A 449 8.08 -6.21 16.25
CA LEU A 449 7.39 -6.53 17.50
C LEU A 449 8.31 -7.43 18.35
N ASP A 450 8.29 -7.24 19.66
CA ASP A 450 8.90 -8.20 20.58
C ASP A 450 8.11 -9.53 20.61
N GLU A 451 8.69 -10.57 21.23
CA GLU A 451 8.07 -11.91 21.24
C GLU A 451 6.71 -11.95 21.97
N GLU A 452 6.52 -11.11 22.99
CA GLU A 452 5.24 -11.01 23.71
C GLU A 452 4.18 -10.39 22.80
N GLN A 453 4.48 -9.23 22.22
CA GLN A 453 3.62 -8.50 21.29
C GLN A 453 3.23 -9.36 20.09
N LEU A 454 4.22 -10.03 19.48
CA LEU A 454 4.01 -10.91 18.33
C LEU A 454 3.10 -12.08 18.72
N SER A 455 3.34 -12.71 19.87
CA SER A 455 2.53 -13.83 20.36
C SER A 455 1.08 -13.42 20.61
N VAL A 456 0.84 -12.25 21.20
CA VAL A 456 -0.53 -11.72 21.42
C VAL A 456 -1.23 -11.44 20.09
N LEU A 457 -0.53 -10.86 19.11
CA LEU A 457 -1.10 -10.54 17.80
C LEU A 457 -1.49 -11.81 17.03
N VAL A 458 -0.59 -12.79 16.94
CA VAL A 458 -0.86 -14.03 16.17
C VAL A 458 -1.82 -14.99 16.89
N ALA A 459 -2.10 -14.78 18.17
CA ALA A 459 -3.11 -15.54 18.91
C ALA A 459 -4.56 -15.08 18.65
N LYS A 460 -4.77 -13.96 17.95
CA LYS A 460 -6.12 -13.47 17.59
C LYS A 460 -6.81 -14.47 16.65
N GLU A 461 -8.13 -14.58 16.74
CA GLU A 461 -8.93 -15.59 16.03
C GLU A 461 -8.73 -15.55 14.52
N ASP A 462 -8.84 -14.36 13.92
CA ASP A 462 -8.68 -14.16 12.48
C ASP A 462 -7.21 -13.95 12.05
N SER A 463 -6.22 -14.14 12.92
CA SER A 463 -4.81 -14.05 12.52
C SER A 463 -4.40 -15.10 11.48
N GLY A 464 -5.20 -16.14 11.30
CA GLY A 464 -5.06 -17.09 10.19
C GLY A 464 -5.45 -16.53 8.82
N ARG A 465 -6.07 -15.34 8.77
CA ARG A 465 -6.48 -14.64 7.55
C ARG A 465 -5.40 -13.62 7.17
N PRO A 466 -4.71 -13.78 6.03
CA PRO A 466 -3.70 -12.82 5.58
C PRO A 466 -4.21 -11.36 5.57
N LEU A 467 -5.44 -11.14 5.09
CA LEU A 467 -6.03 -9.81 5.05
C LEU A 467 -6.15 -9.16 6.45
N TRP A 468 -6.52 -9.93 7.48
CA TRP A 468 -6.60 -9.43 8.85
C TRP A 468 -5.21 -9.04 9.36
N LEU A 469 -4.21 -9.89 9.15
CA LEU A 469 -2.82 -9.60 9.55
C LEU A 469 -2.28 -8.36 8.86
N SER A 470 -2.53 -8.21 7.56
CA SER A 470 -2.10 -7.02 6.81
C SER A 470 -2.72 -5.75 7.38
N ILE A 471 -4.04 -5.72 7.60
CA ILE A 471 -4.72 -4.54 8.17
C ILE A 471 -4.19 -4.26 9.59
N ALA A 472 -4.02 -5.29 10.41
CA ALA A 472 -3.50 -5.12 11.77
C ALA A 472 -2.08 -4.54 11.75
N CYS A 473 -1.19 -5.04 10.89
CA CYS A 473 0.17 -4.52 10.75
C CYS A 473 0.19 -3.08 10.24
N GLU A 474 -0.68 -2.72 9.29
CA GLU A 474 -0.82 -1.34 8.80
C GLU A 474 -1.28 -0.39 9.92
N GLU A 475 -2.25 -0.81 10.74
CA GLU A 475 -2.72 -0.04 11.89
C GLU A 475 -1.67 0.10 13.00
N LEU A 476 -0.88 -0.96 13.26
CA LEU A 476 0.25 -0.88 14.19
C LEU A 476 1.35 0.02 13.63
N ARG A 477 1.63 -0.06 12.31
CA ARG A 477 2.65 0.76 11.65
C ARG A 477 2.38 2.24 11.90
N VAL A 478 1.15 2.70 11.76
CA VAL A 478 0.81 4.12 11.94
C VAL A 478 0.65 4.54 13.41
N TYR A 479 0.69 3.58 14.35
CA TYR A 479 0.60 3.86 15.77
C TYR A 479 1.88 4.53 16.30
N GLY A 480 1.72 5.66 16.98
CA GLY A 480 2.81 6.55 17.36
C GLY A 480 3.35 6.41 18.79
N ASP A 481 2.65 5.69 19.68
CA ASP A 481 3.04 5.55 21.08
C ASP A 481 3.61 4.15 21.37
N PHE A 482 4.92 4.04 21.44
CA PHE A 482 5.57 2.75 21.68
C PHE A 482 5.24 2.16 23.06
N LYS A 483 5.08 3.00 24.10
CA LYS A 483 4.91 2.51 25.47
C LYS A 483 3.64 1.69 25.64
N THR A 484 2.59 2.07 24.91
CA THR A 484 1.27 1.46 24.92
C THR A 484 1.02 0.59 23.70
N LEU A 485 2.06 0.20 22.94
CA LEU A 485 1.93 -0.64 21.75
C LEU A 485 1.28 -1.99 22.06
N ILE A 486 1.64 -2.60 23.20
CA ILE A 486 1.01 -3.86 23.64
C ILE A 486 -0.48 -3.67 23.92
N ASP A 487 -0.87 -2.58 24.59
CA ASP A 487 -2.27 -2.27 24.87
C ASP A 487 -3.04 -2.05 23.57
N LYS A 488 -2.41 -1.41 22.58
CA LYS A 488 -2.97 -1.27 21.24
C LYS A 488 -3.20 -2.63 20.59
N ILE A 489 -2.24 -3.56 20.62
CA ILE A 489 -2.40 -4.92 20.08
C ILE A 489 -3.51 -5.67 20.81
N VAL A 490 -3.58 -5.56 22.15
CA VAL A 490 -4.64 -6.16 22.96
C VAL A 490 -6.01 -5.61 22.55
N SER A 491 -6.11 -4.30 22.32
CA SER A 491 -7.36 -3.64 21.89
C SER A 491 -7.84 -4.03 20.49
N LEU A 492 -6.95 -4.55 19.62
CA LEU A 492 -7.34 -4.95 18.27
C LEU A 492 -8.45 -6.00 18.31
N PRO A 493 -9.55 -5.82 17.54
CA PRO A 493 -10.64 -6.79 17.48
C PRO A 493 -10.16 -8.14 16.96
N LYS A 494 -10.77 -9.23 17.45
CA LYS A 494 -10.31 -10.59 17.15
C LYS A 494 -10.66 -11.04 15.73
N ASP A 495 -11.67 -10.42 15.13
CA ASP A 495 -12.21 -10.72 13.81
C ASP A 495 -12.01 -9.56 12.81
N LEU A 496 -12.14 -9.87 11.52
CA LEU A 496 -11.95 -8.92 10.42
C LEU A 496 -12.99 -7.80 10.38
N ALA A 497 -14.24 -8.09 10.71
CA ALA A 497 -15.30 -7.09 10.67
C ALA A 497 -15.05 -6.01 11.72
N GLY A 498 -14.81 -6.42 12.97
CA GLY A 498 -14.46 -5.51 14.06
C GLY A 498 -13.20 -4.71 13.77
N LEU A 499 -12.15 -5.36 13.24
CA LEU A 499 -10.91 -4.65 12.89
C LEU A 499 -11.19 -3.58 11.82
N THR A 500 -11.97 -3.91 10.79
CA THR A 500 -12.32 -2.95 9.73
C THR A 500 -13.15 -1.79 10.28
N THR A 501 -14.12 -2.05 11.16
CA THR A 501 -14.88 -0.99 11.85
C THR A 501 -13.96 -0.06 12.66
N MET A 502 -13.02 -0.62 13.43
CA MET A 502 -12.04 0.19 14.17
C MET A 502 -11.21 1.08 13.24
N VAL A 503 -10.78 0.56 12.09
CA VAL A 503 -10.04 1.35 11.09
C VAL A 503 -10.90 2.47 10.54
N LEU A 504 -12.14 2.18 10.14
CA LEU A 504 -13.06 3.20 9.60
C LEU A 504 -13.39 4.27 10.64
N ASP A 505 -13.60 3.91 11.90
CA ASP A 505 -13.83 4.86 13.00
C ASP A 505 -12.61 5.77 13.21
N ARG A 506 -11.40 5.21 13.14
CA ARG A 506 -10.16 5.99 13.21
C ARG A 506 -10.06 6.96 12.03
N ILE A 507 -10.26 6.49 10.80
CA ILE A 507 -10.22 7.33 9.60
C ILE A 507 -11.28 8.44 9.69
N GLY A 508 -12.48 8.14 10.21
CA GLY A 508 -13.52 9.12 10.50
C GLY A 508 -13.07 10.21 11.46
N LYS A 509 -12.34 9.86 12.53
CA LYS A 509 -11.76 10.84 13.46
C LYS A 509 -10.63 11.66 12.83
N ASP A 510 -9.85 11.06 11.95
CA ASP A 510 -8.68 11.70 11.33
C ASP A 510 -9.05 12.68 10.21
N TYR A 511 -10.06 12.34 9.39
CA TYR A 511 -10.41 13.08 8.17
C TYR A 511 -11.84 13.69 8.20
N GLY A 512 -12.63 13.39 9.22
CA GLY A 512 -14.01 13.85 9.37
C GLY A 512 -15.04 12.76 9.07
N GLU A 513 -15.94 12.51 10.02
CA GLU A 513 -16.92 11.43 9.94
C GLU A 513 -17.88 11.58 8.75
N GLU A 514 -18.33 12.81 8.46
CA GLU A 514 -19.24 13.07 7.36
C GLU A 514 -18.59 12.80 6.00
N PHE A 515 -17.31 13.18 5.86
CA PHE A 515 -16.54 12.94 4.65
C PHE A 515 -16.37 11.44 4.40
N VAL A 516 -15.90 10.71 5.41
CA VAL A 516 -15.73 9.24 5.32
C VAL A 516 -17.05 8.55 5.05
N ARG A 517 -18.13 8.96 5.72
CA ARG A 517 -19.47 8.43 5.48
C ARG A 517 -19.93 8.69 4.05
N ALA A 518 -19.75 9.90 3.53
CA ALA A 518 -20.09 10.23 2.15
C ALA A 518 -19.30 9.36 1.16
N THR A 519 -17.99 9.20 1.36
CA THR A 519 -17.14 8.32 0.55
C THR A 519 -17.64 6.88 0.55
N LEU A 520 -17.95 6.32 1.73
CA LEU A 520 -18.46 4.96 1.85
C LEU A 520 -19.85 4.80 1.20
N CYS A 521 -20.73 5.78 1.33
CA CYS A 521 -22.04 5.76 0.65
C CYS A 521 -21.88 5.76 -0.88
N VAL A 522 -20.96 6.56 -1.41
CA VAL A 522 -20.68 6.61 -2.85
C VAL A 522 -20.12 5.28 -3.34
N LEU A 523 -19.21 4.65 -2.59
CA LEU A 523 -18.69 3.31 -2.91
C LEU A 523 -19.80 2.24 -2.88
N GLU A 524 -20.62 2.22 -1.83
CA GLU A 524 -21.69 1.22 -1.65
C GLU A 524 -22.81 1.37 -2.70
N THR A 525 -23.13 2.60 -3.10
CA THR A 525 -24.18 2.85 -4.10
C THR A 525 -23.67 2.74 -5.54
N SER A 526 -22.37 2.61 -5.75
CA SER A 526 -21.79 2.39 -7.07
C SER A 526 -22.06 0.97 -7.55
N ARG A 527 -22.74 0.84 -8.71
CA ARG A 527 -23.06 -0.48 -9.27
C ARG A 527 -21.84 -1.16 -9.91
N PHE A 528 -20.94 -0.38 -10.49
CA PHE A 528 -19.81 -0.84 -11.30
C PHE A 528 -18.45 -0.45 -10.70
N GLY A 529 -18.44 -0.04 -9.42
CA GLY A 529 -17.31 0.68 -8.85
C GLY A 529 -17.22 2.11 -9.38
N LEU A 530 -16.20 2.84 -8.92
CA LEU A 530 -15.89 4.20 -9.34
C LEU A 530 -14.38 4.35 -9.43
N MET A 531 -13.93 5.12 -10.41
CA MET A 531 -12.58 5.65 -10.45
C MET A 531 -12.38 6.65 -9.31
N GLU A 532 -11.14 6.78 -8.84
CA GLU A 532 -10.79 7.77 -7.81
C GLU A 532 -11.21 9.19 -8.22
N SER A 533 -11.01 9.55 -9.50
CA SER A 533 -11.44 10.84 -10.05
C SER A 533 -12.95 11.05 -9.95
N GLU A 534 -13.75 10.01 -10.20
CA GLU A 534 -15.21 10.08 -10.10
C GLU A 534 -15.65 10.24 -8.64
N ILE A 535 -15.00 9.54 -7.71
CA ILE A 535 -15.26 9.71 -6.27
C ILE A 535 -14.96 11.16 -5.86
N LEU A 536 -13.81 11.70 -6.26
CA LEU A 536 -13.41 13.07 -5.94
C LEU A 536 -14.39 14.10 -6.53
N GLU A 537 -14.84 13.91 -7.77
CA GLU A 537 -15.85 14.76 -8.40
C GLU A 537 -17.18 14.70 -7.64
N LEU A 538 -17.66 13.50 -7.30
CA LEU A 538 -18.90 13.30 -6.56
C LEU A 538 -18.85 13.92 -5.15
N LEU A 539 -17.70 13.80 -4.45
CA LEU A 539 -17.51 14.40 -3.13
C LEU A 539 -17.28 15.92 -3.19
N ALA A 540 -16.82 16.44 -4.33
CA ALA A 540 -16.69 17.88 -4.56
C ALA A 540 -18.03 18.56 -4.90
N LEU A 541 -19.07 17.78 -5.25
CA LEU A 541 -20.42 18.31 -5.43
C LEU A 541 -20.91 18.86 -4.09
N LYS A 542 -21.19 20.17 -4.03
CA LYS A 542 -21.84 20.77 -2.85
C LYS A 542 -23.14 20.02 -2.57
N PRO A 543 -23.45 19.72 -1.29
CA PRO A 543 -24.73 19.13 -0.96
C PRO A 543 -25.84 19.99 -1.55
N ILE A 544 -26.77 19.36 -2.25
CA ILE A 544 -28.01 20.03 -2.65
C ILE A 544 -28.72 20.36 -1.34
N ASP A 545 -28.77 21.65 -0.98
CA ASP A 545 -29.57 22.12 0.14
C ASP A 545 -31.04 21.76 -0.14
N TYR A 546 -31.48 20.62 0.38
CA TYR A 546 -32.86 20.23 0.35
C TYR A 546 -33.60 21.09 1.38
N ASN A 547 -34.03 22.28 0.94
CA ASN A 547 -34.82 23.18 1.76
C ASN A 547 -36.28 22.66 1.82
N PRO A 548 -36.75 22.13 2.97
CA PRO A 548 -38.11 21.58 3.08
C PRO A 548 -39.21 22.66 3.05
N SER A 549 -38.83 23.94 3.05
CA SER A 549 -39.74 25.08 3.21
C SER A 549 -40.03 25.86 1.92
N VAL A 550 -39.63 25.35 0.74
CA VAL A 550 -39.97 25.99 -0.54
C VAL A 550 -41.35 25.52 -1.00
N PRO A 551 -42.36 26.41 -1.12
CA PRO A 551 -43.63 26.06 -1.72
C PRO A 551 -43.40 25.67 -3.18
N ALA A 552 -43.97 24.54 -3.60
CA ALA A 552 -43.91 24.07 -4.97
C ALA A 552 -44.39 25.17 -5.94
N ASN A 553 -43.46 25.76 -6.68
CA ASN A 553 -43.80 26.62 -7.80
C ASN A 553 -43.20 26.06 -9.08
N ASN A 554 -44.10 25.66 -9.97
CA ASN A 554 -43.86 25.11 -11.29
C ASN A 554 -42.99 26.07 -12.13
N LYS A 555 -41.85 25.58 -12.66
CA LYS A 555 -41.65 25.35 -14.10
C LYS A 555 -40.18 25.01 -14.42
N THR A 556 -40.05 23.97 -15.25
CA THR A 556 -38.93 23.62 -16.14
C THR A 556 -37.58 23.22 -15.51
N GLY A 557 -37.49 21.95 -15.13
CA GLY A 557 -36.25 21.19 -15.00
C GLY A 557 -36.58 19.69 -15.01
N LYS A 558 -36.06 18.95 -15.98
CA LYS A 558 -36.38 17.52 -16.21
C LYS A 558 -36.01 16.64 -15.01
N ARG A 559 -36.87 15.66 -14.72
CA ARG A 559 -36.72 14.61 -13.69
C ARG A 559 -35.51 13.70 -13.95
N ILE A 560 -34.83 13.27 -12.89
CA ILE A 560 -34.45 11.86 -12.71
C ILE A 560 -34.95 11.41 -11.32
N SER A 561 -35.57 10.23 -11.31
CA SER A 561 -36.46 9.70 -10.28
C SER A 561 -35.73 8.75 -9.32
N MET A 562 -35.71 9.09 -8.03
CA MET A 562 -35.39 8.20 -6.90
C MET A 562 -36.63 7.41 -6.45
N ALA A 563 -37.07 6.45 -7.26
CA ALA A 563 -38.07 5.47 -6.84
C ALA A 563 -38.11 4.31 -7.83
N GLN A 564 -37.32 3.24 -7.57
CA GLN A 564 -37.61 1.84 -7.94
C GLN A 564 -36.38 0.93 -7.71
N VAL A 565 -35.74 0.96 -6.54
CA VAL A 565 -34.93 -0.19 -6.08
C VAL A 565 -35.14 -0.31 -4.58
N ARG A 566 -35.97 -1.27 -4.21
CA ARG A 566 -36.05 -1.85 -2.87
C ARG A 566 -34.89 -2.80 -2.66
#